data_AF-A0AAV0XUU5-F1
#
_entry.id   AF-A0AAV0XUU5-F1
#
_cell.length_a   1.000
_cell.length_b   1.000
_cell.length_c   1.000
_cell.angle_alpha   90.00
_cell.angle_beta   90.00
_cell.angle_gamma   90.00
#
_symmetry.space_group_name_H-M   'P 1'
#
loop_
_entity.id
_entity.type
_entity.pdbx_description
1 polymer ?
#
loop_
_entity_poly.entity_id
_entity_poly.type
_entity_poly.pdbx_seq_one_letter_code
_entity_poly.pdbx_strand_id
1 'polypeptide(L)'
;MENEQYKINKLKDASNWDMWKFQMKVIMNAAEIFDVVTGKSKKPILAKIGNETEDEARKRHSVDFSIWKRADNKAQKCIVTSLDEPPLQYIMNCDTENGMWNKLLSVYEQMSDIT
;
A
#
# COMPACT_ATOMS: atom_id res chain seq x y z
N MET A 1 2.57 16.51 -13.55
CA MET A 1 3.60 16.14 -12.56
C MET A 1 4.27 14.90 -13.10
N GLU A 2 5.54 15.03 -13.43
CA GLU A 2 6.34 14.04 -14.15
C GLU A 2 6.33 12.70 -13.41
N ASN A 3 6.18 11.62 -14.18
CA ASN A 3 6.49 10.27 -13.74
C ASN A 3 7.97 10.21 -13.40
N GLU A 4 8.37 10.65 -12.20
CA GLU A 4 9.65 10.28 -11.64
C GLU A 4 9.61 8.78 -11.40
N GLN A 5 10.06 8.04 -12.41
CA GLN A 5 10.23 6.60 -12.33
C GLN A 5 11.49 6.36 -11.51
N TYR A 6 11.31 6.28 -10.18
CA TYR A 6 12.36 5.88 -9.28
C TYR A 6 12.93 4.53 -9.76
N LYS A 7 14.20 4.51 -10.16
CA LYS A 7 14.91 3.28 -10.52
C LYS A 7 15.17 2.49 -9.25
N ILE A 8 14.26 1.57 -8.95
CA ILE A 8 14.44 0.58 -7.88
C ILE A 8 14.73 -0.78 -8.49
N ASN A 9 15.55 -1.54 -7.78
CA ASN A 9 15.77 -2.94 -8.14
C ASN A 9 14.49 -3.68 -7.83
N LYS A 10 13.97 -4.46 -8.79
CA LYS A 10 12.77 -5.24 -8.54
C LYS A 10 13.00 -6.28 -7.45
N LEU A 11 11.99 -6.51 -6.61
CA LEU A 11 12.03 -7.61 -5.65
C LEU A 11 12.03 -8.93 -6.41
N LYS A 12 13.01 -9.78 -6.11
CA LYS A 12 13.17 -11.10 -6.73
C LYS A 12 12.80 -12.20 -5.76
N ASP A 13 13.46 -12.16 -4.61
CA ASP A 13 13.38 -13.16 -3.56
C ASP A 13 13.94 -12.57 -2.24
N ALA A 14 14.19 -13.43 -1.25
CA ALA A 14 14.70 -13.01 0.05
C ALA A 14 16.07 -12.31 -0.02
N SER A 15 16.89 -12.58 -1.04
CA SER A 15 18.26 -12.04 -1.14
C SER A 15 18.32 -10.52 -1.28
N ASN A 16 17.27 -9.90 -1.84
CA ASN A 16 17.21 -8.46 -2.02
C ASN A 16 16.04 -7.78 -1.29
N TRP A 17 15.37 -8.51 -0.40
CA TRP A 17 14.20 -8.05 0.35
C TRP A 17 14.46 -6.77 1.14
N ASP A 18 15.49 -6.73 1.98
CA ASP A 18 15.72 -5.57 2.87
C ASP A 18 16.03 -4.29 2.09
N MET A 19 16.81 -4.42 1.02
CA MET A 19 17.12 -3.30 0.12
C MET A 19 15.85 -2.80 -0.56
N TRP A 20 15.04 -3.70 -1.13
CA TRP A 20 13.78 -3.34 -1.78
C TRP A 20 12.81 -2.68 -0.79
N LYS A 21 12.66 -3.26 0.41
CA LYS A 21 11.79 -2.76 1.48
C LYS A 21 12.19 -1.34 1.88
N PHE A 22 13.49 -1.08 2.02
CA PHE A 22 14.00 0.26 2.30
C PHE A 22 13.67 1.25 1.17
N GLN A 23 13.97 0.89 -0.08
CA GLN A 23 13.70 1.75 -1.24
C GLN A 23 12.21 2.10 -1.35
N MET A 24 11.33 1.11 -1.18
CA MET A 24 9.87 1.30 -1.22
C MET A 24 9.37 2.23 -0.12
N LYS A 25 9.86 2.06 1.11
CA LYS A 25 9.54 2.97 2.22
C LYS A 25 9.92 4.40 1.88
N VAL A 26 11.12 4.65 1.36
CA VAL A 26 11.56 6.01 1.01
C VAL A 26 10.67 6.62 -0.08
N ILE A 27 10.40 5.89 -1.15
CA ILE A 27 9.58 6.37 -2.28
C ILE A 27 8.14 6.67 -1.84
N MET A 28 7.52 5.79 -1.08
CA MET A 28 6.14 5.96 -0.63
C MET A 28 6.00 7.08 0.40
N ASN A 29 7.02 7.31 1.24
CA ASN A 29 7.05 8.46 2.14
C ASN A 29 7.20 9.77 1.36
N ALA A 30 8.12 9.84 0.39
CA ALA A 30 8.27 11.02 -0.47
C ALA A 30 6.99 11.32 -1.29
N ALA A 31 6.23 10.28 -1.62
CA ALA A 31 4.96 10.38 -2.32
C ALA A 31 3.74 10.62 -1.41
N GLU A 32 3.94 10.72 -0.08
CA GLU A 32 2.92 10.90 0.97
C GLU A 32 1.81 9.83 0.96
N ILE A 33 2.17 8.58 0.62
CA ILE A 33 1.22 7.45 0.54
C ILE A 33 1.58 6.30 1.48
N PHE A 34 2.63 6.41 2.29
CA PHE A 34 3.03 5.30 3.16
C PHE A 34 2.07 5.07 4.34
N ASP A 35 1.25 6.04 4.70
CA ASP A 35 0.28 5.91 5.79
C ASP A 35 -0.86 4.95 5.46
N VAL A 36 -1.31 4.89 4.21
CA VAL A 36 -2.27 3.86 3.79
C VAL A 36 -1.60 2.47 3.85
N VAL A 37 -0.34 2.36 3.42
CA VAL A 37 0.43 1.10 3.36
C VAL A 37 0.60 0.48 4.74
N THR A 38 0.82 1.31 5.76
CA THR A 38 0.97 0.88 7.15
C THR A 38 -0.36 0.72 7.89
N GLY A 39 -1.48 1.08 7.26
CA GLY A 39 -2.81 1.04 7.87
C GLY A 39 -3.07 2.18 8.87
N LYS A 40 -2.18 3.18 8.95
CA LYS A 40 -2.41 4.41 9.72
C LYS A 40 -3.60 5.19 9.14
N SER A 41 -3.67 5.27 7.81
CA SER A 41 -4.84 5.80 7.10
C SER A 41 -5.77 4.65 6.70
N LYS A 42 -6.87 4.50 7.44
CA LYS A 42 -7.82 3.39 7.27
C LYS A 42 -8.84 3.69 6.18
N LYS A 43 -9.29 2.64 5.50
CA LYS A 43 -10.40 2.70 4.54
C LYS A 43 -11.64 3.32 5.21
N PRO A 44 -12.17 4.44 4.68
CA PRO A 44 -13.34 5.10 5.26
C PRO A 44 -14.58 4.20 5.25
N ILE A 45 -15.28 4.17 6.38
CA ILE A 45 -16.52 3.43 6.58
C ILE A 45 -17.68 4.44 6.54
N LEU A 46 -18.76 4.08 5.84
CA LEU A 46 -19.98 4.89 5.86
C LEU A 46 -20.65 4.74 7.23
N ALA A 47 -20.52 5.76 8.07
CA ALA A 47 -21.09 5.81 9.40
C ALA A 47 -21.49 7.25 9.75
N LYS A 48 -22.60 7.40 10.50
CA LYS A 48 -23.05 8.70 11.00
C LYS A 48 -22.15 9.20 12.13
N ILE A 49 -21.79 10.47 12.12
CA ILE A 49 -21.02 11.17 13.14
C ILE A 49 -21.87 12.29 13.75
N GLY A 50 -22.10 12.23 15.07
CA GLY A 50 -22.90 13.22 15.79
C GLY A 50 -24.33 13.28 15.26
N ASN A 51 -24.80 14.50 14.96
CA ASN A 51 -26.17 14.76 14.51
C ASN A 51 -26.29 14.88 12.98
N GLU A 52 -25.32 14.40 12.21
CA GLU A 52 -25.37 14.49 10.76
C GLU A 52 -26.53 13.66 10.16
N THR A 53 -27.13 14.19 9.10
CA THR A 53 -28.11 13.48 8.28
C THR A 53 -27.44 12.35 7.48
N GLU A 54 -28.24 11.43 6.94
CA GLU A 54 -27.69 10.38 6.06
C GLU A 54 -26.98 10.94 4.83
N ASP A 55 -27.48 12.04 4.29
CA ASP A 55 -26.92 12.64 3.08
C ASP A 55 -25.61 13.36 3.36
N GLU A 56 -25.47 13.98 4.55
CA GLU A 56 -24.18 14.52 5.01
C GLU A 56 -23.16 13.41 5.24
N ALA A 57 -23.56 12.31 5.89
CA ALA A 57 -22.71 11.13 6.08
C ALA A 57 -22.22 10.55 4.74
N ARG A 58 -23.13 10.42 3.76
CA ARG A 58 -22.82 9.95 2.40
C ARG A 58 -21.87 10.89 1.67
N LYS A 59 -22.08 12.20 1.76
CA LYS A 59 -21.19 13.21 1.12
C LYS A 59 -19.79 13.16 1.70
N ARG A 60 -19.66 13.17 3.04
CA ARG A 60 -18.37 13.08 3.72
C ARG A 60 -17.64 11.78 3.38
N HIS A 61 -18.35 10.64 3.49
CA HIS A 61 -17.79 9.33 3.14
C HIS A 61 -17.29 9.28 1.69
N SER A 62 -18.06 9.82 0.74
CA SER A 62 -17.67 9.84 -0.68
C SER A 62 -16.35 10.59 -0.92
N VAL A 63 -16.17 11.74 -0.26
CA VAL A 63 -14.94 12.54 -0.35
C VAL A 63 -13.77 11.80 0.29
N ASP A 64 -13.92 11.35 1.53
CA ASP A 64 -12.88 10.64 2.27
C ASP A 64 -12.45 9.37 1.55
N PHE A 65 -13.43 8.60 1.06
CA PHE A 65 -13.20 7.36 0.32
C PHE A 65 -12.45 7.61 -0.99
N SER A 66 -12.78 8.68 -1.72
CA SER A 66 -12.07 9.03 -2.96
C SER A 66 -10.61 9.37 -2.72
N ILE A 67 -10.32 10.14 -1.66
CA ILE A 67 -8.96 10.51 -1.26
C ILE A 67 -8.17 9.26 -0.89
N TRP A 68 -8.71 8.45 0.03
CA TRP A 68 -8.08 7.20 0.46
C TRP A 68 -7.83 6.25 -0.73
N LYS A 69 -8.84 6.08 -1.59
CA LYS A 69 -8.74 5.15 -2.74
C LYS A 69 -7.68 5.59 -3.76
N ARG A 70 -7.47 6.89 -3.93
CA ARG A 70 -6.39 7.42 -4.79
C ARG A 70 -5.01 7.08 -4.21
N ALA A 71 -4.83 7.23 -2.90
CA ALA A 71 -3.57 6.90 -2.23
C ALA A 71 -3.29 5.38 -2.28
N ASP A 72 -4.30 4.55 -1.95
CA ASP A 72 -4.26 3.09 -2.06
C ASP A 72 -3.87 2.65 -3.47
N ASN A 73 -4.57 3.12 -4.52
CA ASN A 73 -4.25 2.79 -5.91
C ASN A 73 -2.82 3.19 -6.32
N LYS A 74 -2.35 4.37 -5.87
CA LYS A 74 -0.98 4.84 -6.15
C LYS A 74 0.05 3.91 -5.51
N ALA A 75 -0.19 3.51 -4.26
CA ALA A 75 0.69 2.61 -3.55
C ALA A 75 0.67 1.18 -4.11
N GLN A 76 -0.49 0.63 -4.45
CA GLN A 76 -0.61 -0.66 -5.16
C GLN A 76 0.21 -0.65 -6.46
N LYS A 77 0.10 0.41 -7.26
CA LYS A 77 0.91 0.59 -8.48
C LYS A 77 2.41 0.59 -8.17
N CYS A 78 2.85 1.32 -7.14
CA CYS A 78 4.25 1.33 -6.73
C CYS A 78 4.73 -0.08 -6.37
N ILE A 79 3.96 -0.84 -5.60
CA ILE A 79 4.29 -2.23 -5.26
C ILE A 79 4.37 -3.07 -6.54
N VAL A 80 3.29 -3.20 -7.30
CA VAL A 80 3.20 -4.11 -8.46
C VAL A 80 4.30 -3.85 -9.50
N THR A 81 4.59 -2.58 -9.80
CA THR A 81 5.63 -2.23 -10.79
C THR A 81 7.05 -2.51 -10.34
N SER A 82 7.24 -2.75 -9.04
CA SER A 82 8.54 -2.98 -8.41
C SER A 82 8.82 -4.44 -8.06
N LEU A 83 7.94 -5.36 -8.44
CA LEU A 83 8.09 -6.80 -8.22
C LEU A 83 8.47 -7.52 -9.52
N ASP A 84 9.24 -8.60 -9.41
CA ASP A 84 9.30 -9.64 -10.42
C ASP A 84 8.12 -10.63 -10.27
N GLU A 85 8.04 -11.61 -11.16
CA GLU A 85 6.89 -12.52 -11.27
C GLU A 85 6.62 -13.37 -10.03
N PRO A 86 7.62 -14.00 -9.35
CA PRO A 86 7.32 -14.83 -8.19
C PRO A 86 6.69 -14.05 -7.02
N PRO A 87 7.21 -12.88 -6.59
CA PRO A 87 6.56 -12.08 -5.56
C PRO A 87 5.15 -11.59 -5.92
N LEU A 88 4.85 -11.37 -7.20
CA LEU A 88 3.51 -10.97 -7.65
C LEU A 88 2.45 -12.03 -7.33
N GLN A 89 2.80 -13.31 -7.41
CA GLN A 89 1.88 -14.41 -7.11
C GLN A 89 1.42 -14.39 -5.64
N TYR A 90 2.24 -13.89 -4.71
CA TYR A 90 1.86 -13.80 -3.31
C TYR A 90 0.76 -12.77 -3.05
N ILE A 91 0.73 -11.69 -3.84
CA ILE A 91 -0.13 -10.52 -3.58
C ILE A 91 -1.31 -10.41 -4.54
N MET A 92 -1.42 -11.27 -5.56
CA MET A 92 -2.44 -11.17 -6.61
C MET A 92 -3.90 -11.22 -6.11
N ASN A 93 -4.11 -11.80 -4.92
CA ASN A 93 -5.42 -11.92 -4.28
C ASN A 93 -5.64 -10.89 -3.16
N CYS A 94 -4.76 -9.89 -3.02
CA CYS A 94 -4.90 -8.81 -2.05
C CYS A 94 -5.67 -7.63 -2.65
N ASP A 95 -6.70 -7.15 -1.94
CA ASP A 95 -7.56 -6.06 -2.42
C ASP A 95 -7.02 -4.65 -2.14
N THR A 96 -6.14 -4.52 -1.16
CA THR A 96 -5.55 -3.24 -0.71
C THR A 96 -4.03 -3.32 -0.72
N GLU A 97 -3.37 -2.18 -0.89
CA GLU A 97 -1.92 -2.11 -0.80
C GLU A 97 -1.41 -2.57 0.59
N ASN A 98 -2.14 -2.30 1.66
CA ASN A 98 -1.83 -2.72 3.02
C ASN A 98 -1.85 -4.25 3.10
N GLY A 99 -2.82 -4.88 2.45
CA GLY A 99 -2.85 -6.34 2.29
C GLY A 99 -1.64 -6.86 1.52
N MET A 100 -1.30 -6.22 0.40
CA MET A 100 -0.12 -6.58 -0.40
C MET A 100 1.18 -6.47 0.42
N TRP A 101 1.36 -5.34 1.11
CA TRP A 101 2.53 -5.05 1.93
C TRP A 101 2.68 -6.04 3.09
N ASN A 102 1.61 -6.28 3.84
CA ASN A 102 1.63 -7.23 4.96
C ASN A 102 1.89 -8.66 4.48
N LYS A 103 1.39 -9.04 3.30
CA LYS A 103 1.64 -10.36 2.74
C LYS A 103 3.12 -10.53 2.37
N LEU A 104 3.75 -9.51 1.77
CA LEU A 104 5.18 -9.53 1.48
C LEU A 104 6.01 -9.58 2.77
N LEU A 105 5.69 -8.76 3.77
CA LEU A 105 6.32 -8.82 5.10
C LEU A 105 6.24 -10.24 5.67
N SER A 106 5.05 -10.84 5.68
CA SER A 106 4.84 -12.20 6.18
C SER A 106 5.68 -13.23 5.44
N VAL A 107 5.85 -13.11 4.11
CA VAL A 107 6.63 -14.09 3.33
C VAL A 107 8.13 -13.96 3.58
N TYR A 108 8.65 -12.72 3.63
CA TYR A 108 10.10 -12.50 3.64
C TYR A 108 10.70 -12.31 5.04
N GLU A 109 9.92 -11.82 6.01
CA GLU A 109 10.40 -11.68 7.41
C GLU A 109 10.19 -12.97 8.22
N GLN A 110 9.30 -13.88 7.83
CA GLN A 110 9.24 -15.23 8.42
C GLN A 110 10.44 -16.10 8.01
N MET A 111 11.08 -15.80 6.89
CA MET A 111 12.25 -16.55 6.39
C MET A 111 13.56 -16.10 7.06
N SER A 112 13.62 -14.91 7.66
CA SER A 112 14.83 -14.38 8.29
C SER A 112 15.10 -14.94 9.70
N ASP A 113 14.10 -15.56 10.35
CA ASP A 113 14.22 -16.04 11.74
C ASP A 113 14.75 -17.49 11.87
N ILE A 114 15.13 -18.14 10.76
CA ILE A 114 15.55 -19.56 10.75
C ILE A 114 17.08 -19.73 10.53
N THR A 115 17.91 -18.71 10.77
CA THR A 115 19.39 -18.86 10.66
C THR A 115 20.10 -18.65 11.99
#